data_AF-A0A924DFQ4-F1
#
_entry.id   AF-A0A924DFQ4-F1
#
_cell.length_a   1.000
_cell.length_b   1.000
_cell.length_c   1.000
_cell.angle_alpha   90.00
_cell.angle_beta   90.00
_cell.angle_gamma   90.00
#
_symmetry.space_group_name_H-M   'P 1'
#
loop_
_entity.id
_entity.type
_entity.pdbx_description
1 polymer ?
#
loop_
_entity_poly.entity_id
_entity_poly.type
_entity_poly.pdbx_seq_one_letter_code
_entity_poly.pdbx_strand_id
1 'polypeptide(L)'
;MNFNVYDEEPLSEDDVIDEVLGENPRARELRLMRSALEMRLAGFTRELGKTKDEKEIKTLSSKMVELGKQIEVIHKEEAITSFVEDSVRVTLVRGALEEQ
;
A
#
# COMPACT_ATOMS: atom_id res chain seq x y z
N MET A 1 25.44 -4.68 -41.26
CA MET A 1 25.16 -4.18 -39.90
C MET A 1 24.33 -5.25 -39.21
N ASN A 2 24.91 -6.01 -38.29
CA ASN A 2 24.14 -6.90 -37.43
C ASN A 2 23.57 -6.02 -36.33
N PHE A 3 22.25 -5.79 -36.37
CA PHE A 3 21.51 -5.30 -35.23
C PHE A 3 21.45 -6.46 -34.25
N ASN A 4 22.31 -6.44 -33.24
CA ASN A 4 22.16 -7.35 -32.13
C ASN A 4 20.85 -6.96 -31.43
N VAL A 5 19.88 -7.85 -31.56
CA VAL A 5 18.57 -7.80 -30.93
C VAL A 5 18.81 -7.69 -29.43
N TYR A 6 18.08 -6.80 -28.76
CA TYR A 6 18.13 -6.59 -27.32
C TYR A 6 18.28 -7.93 -26.58
N ASP A 7 19.43 -8.15 -25.93
CA ASP A 7 19.50 -9.01 -24.77
C ASP A 7 18.67 -8.30 -23.70
N GLU A 8 17.35 -8.49 -23.74
CA GLU A 8 16.48 -8.10 -22.63
C GLU A 8 16.85 -9.05 -21.49
N GLU A 9 17.61 -8.53 -20.51
CA GLU A 9 17.79 -9.25 -19.25
C GLU A 9 16.41 -9.64 -18.73
N PRO A 10 16.22 -10.88 -18.24
CA PRO A 10 14.94 -11.30 -17.71
C PRO A 10 14.50 -10.32 -16.63
N LEU A 11 13.29 -9.78 -16.75
CA LEU A 11 12.71 -8.86 -15.79
C LEU A 11 12.84 -9.43 -14.38
N SER A 12 13.26 -8.60 -13.43
CA SER A 12 13.30 -9.02 -12.03
C SER A 12 11.88 -9.25 -11.51
N GLU A 13 11.74 -10.01 -10.42
CA GLU A 13 10.45 -10.18 -9.74
C GLU A 13 9.80 -8.82 -9.43
N ASP A 14 10.60 -7.85 -8.98
CA ASP A 14 10.12 -6.51 -8.70
C ASP A 14 9.60 -5.84 -9.97
N ASP A 15 10.31 -5.90 -11.10
CA ASP A 15 9.84 -5.28 -12.35
C ASP A 15 8.52 -5.90 -12.83
N VAL A 16 8.36 -7.22 -12.73
CA VAL A 16 7.11 -7.91 -13.11
C VAL A 16 5.95 -7.48 -12.22
N ILE A 17 6.18 -7.34 -10.91
CA ILE A 17 5.14 -6.88 -10.01
C ILE A 17 4.78 -5.40 -10.29
N ASP A 18 5.76 -4.54 -10.60
CA ASP A 18 5.49 -3.15 -11.00
C ASP A 18 4.67 -3.09 -12.30
N GLU A 19 4.99 -3.93 -13.28
CA GLU A 19 4.23 -4.02 -14.52
C GLU A 19 2.77 -4.44 -14.27
N VAL A 20 2.56 -5.44 -13.40
CA VAL A 20 1.21 -5.93 -13.04
C VAL A 20 0.40 -4.88 -12.29
N LEU A 21 1.04 -4.12 -11.39
CA LEU A 21 0.36 -3.09 -10.61
C LEU A 21 0.17 -1.78 -11.39
N GLY A 22 1.01 -1.50 -12.39
CA GLY A 22 0.97 -0.29 -13.20
C GLY A 22 1.18 0.95 -12.34
N GLU A 23 0.19 1.86 -12.32
CA GLU A 23 0.24 3.08 -11.51
C GLU A 23 -0.18 2.87 -10.05
N ASN A 24 -0.61 1.66 -9.68
CA ASN A 24 -1.06 1.38 -8.32
C ASN A 24 0.14 1.24 -7.36
N PRO A 25 0.06 1.80 -6.15
CA PRO A 25 1.13 1.70 -5.17
C PRO A 25 1.32 0.25 -4.70
N ARG A 26 2.56 -0.07 -4.33
CA ARG A 26 2.92 -1.35 -3.69
C ARG A 26 2.21 -1.52 -2.35
N ALA A 27 2.00 -2.75 -1.92
CA ALA A 27 1.42 -3.04 -0.60
C ALA A 27 2.24 -2.40 0.52
N ARG A 28 3.57 -2.38 0.36
CA ARG A 28 4.48 -1.69 1.29
C ARG A 28 4.21 -0.18 1.37
N GLU A 29 3.94 0.47 0.25
CA GLU A 29 3.68 1.92 0.22
C GLU A 29 2.34 2.24 0.87
N LEU A 30 1.30 1.46 0.57
CA LEU A 30 -0.01 1.56 1.21
C LEU A 30 0.10 1.41 2.73
N ARG A 31 0.92 0.46 3.21
CA ARG A 31 1.20 0.29 4.65
C ARG A 31 1.84 1.52 5.29
N LEU A 32 2.77 2.17 4.58
CA LEU A 32 3.41 3.40 5.06
C LEU A 32 2.40 4.55 5.13
N MET A 33 1.55 4.70 4.10
CA MET A 33 0.47 5.69 4.10
C MET A 33 -0.50 5.46 5.25
N ARG A 34 -0.94 4.21 5.46
CA ARG A 34 -1.82 3.83 6.58
C ARG A 34 -1.19 4.18 7.93
N SER A 35 0.07 3.82 8.13
CA SER A 35 0.81 4.09 9.37
C SER A 35 0.89 5.59 9.67
N ALA A 36 1.09 6.43 8.65
CA ALA A 36 1.09 7.89 8.81
C ALA A 36 -0.27 8.43 9.27
N LEU A 37 -1.38 7.90 8.72
CA LEU A 37 -2.73 8.28 9.14
C LEU A 37 -3.04 7.79 10.56
N GLU A 38 -2.62 6.58 10.93
CA GLU A 38 -2.77 6.03 12.29
C GLU A 38 -2.03 6.89 13.32
N MET A 39 -0.80 7.33 13.01
CA MET A 39 -0.06 8.25 13.87
C MET A 39 -0.80 9.58 14.06
N ARG A 40 -1.41 10.10 12.99
CA ARG A 40 -2.22 11.33 13.03
C ARG A 40 -3.48 11.15 13.87
N LEU A 41 -4.17 10.02 13.73
CA LEU A 41 -5.33 9.66 14.54
C LEU A 41 -4.98 9.57 16.03
N ALA A 42 -3.84 8.96 16.36
CA ALA A 42 -3.32 8.93 17.73
C ALA A 42 -3.01 10.33 18.27
N GLY A 43 -2.54 11.25 17.41
CA GLY A 43 -2.38 12.66 17.70
C GLY A 43 -3.68 13.33 18.14
N PHE A 44 -4.73 13.23 17.30
CA PHE A 44 -6.04 13.80 17.63
C PHE A 44 -6.68 13.17 18.86
N THR A 45 -6.49 11.87 19.07
CA THR A 45 -6.97 11.19 20.29
C THR A 45 -6.35 11.79 21.55
N ARG A 46 -5.04 12.07 21.53
CA ARG A 46 -4.34 12.72 22.65
C ARG A 46 -4.77 14.17 22.86
N GLU A 47 -5.04 14.90 21.77
CA GLU A 47 -5.54 16.28 21.81
C GLU A 47 -6.95 16.32 22.43
N LEU A 48 -7.84 15.46 21.95
CA LEU A 48 -9.21 15.32 22.46
C LEU A 48 -9.26 15.03 23.96
N GLY A 49 -8.35 14.19 24.47
CA GLY A 49 -8.26 13.88 25.90
C GLY A 49 -7.81 15.05 26.79
N LYS A 50 -7.29 16.14 26.21
CA LYS A 50 -6.83 17.35 26.92
C LYS A 50 -7.77 18.52 26.76
N THR A 51 -8.53 18.56 25.67
CA THR A 51 -9.42 19.65 25.30
C THR A 51 -10.69 19.66 26.17
N LYS A 52 -11.10 20.84 26.63
CA LYS A 52 -12.37 21.07 27.36
C LYS A 52 -13.38 21.89 26.56
N ASP A 53 -12.98 22.40 25.39
CA ASP A 53 -13.87 23.15 24.49
C ASP A 53 -14.73 22.16 23.67
N GLU A 54 -16.05 22.23 23.87
CA GLU A 54 -17.03 21.40 23.16
C GLU A 54 -16.97 21.56 21.63
N LYS A 55 -16.66 22.77 21.13
CA LYS A 55 -16.56 23.03 19.69
C LYS A 55 -15.35 22.33 19.10
N GLU A 56 -14.23 22.39 19.81
CA GLU A 56 -12.99 21.73 19.42
C GLU A 56 -13.13 20.20 19.52
N ILE A 57 -13.77 19.69 20.59
CA ILE A 57 -14.13 18.28 20.75
C ILE A 57 -14.92 17.77 19.54
N LYS A 58 -15.96 18.49 19.12
CA LYS A 58 -16.78 18.12 17.95
C LYS A 58 -15.94 18.11 16.67
N THR A 59 -15.06 19.09 16.50
CA THR A 59 -14.19 19.20 15.33
C THR A 59 -13.18 18.05 15.26
N LEU A 60 -12.51 17.75 16.37
CA LEU A 60 -11.55 16.64 16.47
C LEU A 60 -12.24 15.30 16.22
N SER A 61 -13.40 15.08 16.84
CA SER A 61 -14.19 13.85 16.65
C SER A 61 -14.56 13.64 15.18
N SER A 62 -14.99 14.69 14.47
CA SER A 62 -15.30 14.61 13.05
C SER A 62 -14.07 14.27 12.20
N LYS A 63 -12.91 14.85 12.50
CA LYS A 63 -11.65 14.53 11.80
C LYS A 63 -11.20 13.09 12.06
N MET A 64 -11.38 12.60 13.28
CA MET A 64 -11.05 11.22 13.65
C MET A 64 -11.92 10.20 12.92
N VAL A 65 -13.22 10.46 12.79
CA VAL A 65 -14.13 9.61 12.00
C VAL A 65 -13.70 9.54 10.54
N GLU A 66 -13.34 10.68 9.95
CA GLU A 66 -12.91 10.72 8.55
C GLU A 66 -11.58 9.99 8.33
N LEU A 67 -10.59 10.21 9.21
CA LEU A 67 -9.34 9.46 9.18
C LEU A 67 -9.56 7.95 9.35
N GLY A 68 -10.49 7.54 10.22
CA GLY A 68 -10.83 6.14 10.41
C GLY A 68 -11.30 5.47 9.12
N LYS A 69 -12.15 6.15 8.34
CA LYS A 69 -12.60 5.65 7.03
C LYS A 69 -11.45 5.53 6.03
N GLN A 70 -10.58 6.53 5.98
CA GLN A 70 -9.42 6.53 5.07
C GLN A 70 -8.45 5.39 5.40
N ILE A 71 -8.18 5.17 6.69
CA ILE A 71 -7.36 4.04 7.17
C ILE A 71 -7.99 2.71 6.76
N GLU A 72 -9.31 2.57 6.91
CA GLU A 72 -10.00 1.34 6.52
C GLU A 72 -9.91 1.06 5.01
N VAL A 73 -10.05 2.08 4.17
CA VAL A 73 -9.91 1.96 2.72
C VAL A 73 -8.49 1.53 2.34
N ILE A 74 -7.47 2.23 2.84
CA ILE A 74 -6.07 1.89 2.56
C ILE A 74 -5.72 0.50 3.06
N HIS A 75 -6.25 0.07 4.20
CA HIS A 75 -6.03 -1.28 4.71
C HIS A 75 -6.60 -2.36 3.78
N LYS A 76 -7.79 -2.12 3.20
CA LYS A 76 -8.37 -3.03 2.21
C LYS A 76 -7.55 -3.06 0.93
N GLU A 77 -7.12 -1.90 0.45
CA GLU A 77 -6.25 -1.81 -0.72
C GLU A 77 -4.91 -2.52 -0.49
N GLU A 78 -4.27 -2.33 0.68
CA GLU A 78 -3.04 -3.05 1.04
C GLU A 78 -3.23 -4.56 0.96
N ALA A 79 -4.33 -5.08 1.49
CA ALA A 79 -4.62 -6.51 1.47
C ALA A 79 -4.82 -7.04 0.05
N ILE A 80 -5.53 -6.29 -0.81
CA ILE A 80 -5.75 -6.64 -2.22
C ILE A 80 -4.41 -6.62 -2.97
N THR A 81 -3.63 -5.55 -2.84
CA THR A 81 -2.33 -5.42 -3.49
C THR A 81 -1.39 -6.53 -3.03
N SER A 82 -1.29 -6.80 -1.72
CA SER A 82 -0.46 -7.89 -1.20
C SER A 82 -0.83 -9.24 -1.82
N PHE A 83 -2.13 -9.53 -1.96
CA PHE A 83 -2.59 -10.74 -2.60
C PHE A 83 -2.18 -10.83 -4.09
N VAL A 84 -2.24 -9.71 -4.82
CA VAL A 84 -1.79 -9.64 -6.22
C VAL A 84 -0.28 -9.88 -6.31
N GLU A 85 0.51 -9.19 -5.49
CA GLU A 85 1.96 -9.38 -5.44
C GLU A 85 2.32 -10.84 -5.14
N ASP A 86 1.69 -11.45 -4.13
CA ASP A 86 1.94 -12.85 -3.76
C ASP A 86 1.56 -13.83 -4.88
N SER A 87 0.48 -13.54 -5.62
CA SER A 87 0.05 -14.35 -6.76
C SER A 87 1.06 -14.31 -7.92
N VAL A 88 1.66 -13.15 -8.17
CA VAL A 88 2.75 -13.00 -9.15
C VAL A 88 3.97 -13.82 -8.72
N ARG A 89 4.40 -13.70 -7.45
CA ARG A 89 5.52 -14.47 -6.90
C ARG A 89 5.32 -15.97 -7.06
N VAL A 90 4.14 -16.49 -6.70
CA VAL A 90 3.84 -17.92 -6.86
C VAL A 90 3.88 -18.35 -8.33
N THR A 91 3.40 -17.52 -9.24
CA THR A 91 3.41 -17.82 -10.68
C THR A 91 4.83 -17.88 -11.23
N LEU A 92 5.68 -16.92 -10.86
CA LEU A 92 7.10 -16.91 -11.27
C LEU A 92 7.85 -18.13 -10.73
N VAL A 93 7.64 -18.50 -9.47
CA VAL A 93 8.25 -19.70 -8.87
C VAL A 93 7.79 -20.97 -9.58
N ARG A 94 6.52 -21.09 -9.95
CA ARG A 94 6.01 -22.25 -10.69
C ARG A 94 6.61 -22.34 -12.10
N GLY A 95 6.68 -21.22 -12.83
CA GLY A 95 7.33 -21.19 -14.14
C GLY A 95 8.79 -21.64 -14.06
N ALA A 96 9.54 -21.14 -13.08
CA ALA A 96 10.95 -21.53 -12.87
C ALA A 96 11.16 -23.01 -12.50
N LEU A 97 10.14 -23.68 -11.93
CA LEU A 97 10.19 -25.11 -11.60
C LEU A 97 9.81 -26.01 -12.79
N GLU A 98 8.99 -25.53 -13.72
CA GLU A 98 8.59 -26.25 -14.93
C GLU A 98 9.66 -26.19 -16.05
N GLU A 99 10.58 -25.23 -15.98
CA GLU A 99 11.71 -25.06 -16.90
C GLU A 99 12.98 -25.85 -16.51
N GLN A 100 12.95 -26.63 -15.41
CA GLN A 100 14.03 -27.54 -14.96
C GLN A 100 13.75 -29.01 -15.33
#